data_AF-A0A085FGW3-F1
#
_entry.id   AF-A0A085FGW3-F1
#
_cell.length_a   1.000
_cell.length_b   1.000
_cell.length_c   1.000
_cell.angle_alpha   90.00
_cell.angle_beta   90.00
_cell.angle_gamma   90.00
#
_symmetry.space_group_name_H-M   'P 1'
#
loop_
_entity.id
_entity.type
_entity.pdbx_description
1 polymer ?
#
loop_
_entity_poly.entity_id
_entity_poly.type
_entity_poly.pdbx_seq_one_letter_code
_entity_poly.pdbx_strand_id
1 'polypeptide(L)'
;MRALTTAFLMLALLGAAHQAAAGTRSGALAVDAIRVSIAAQDCRQAVDRLKSGLKNEYPEVFLLAGSMYENGICVRRDWDRAVTFYVQAHDAGEKDGAARIAAGYADPANGADVAAALWWAMKTPPFRSGACGMPKEATADPDRFVAELKTWPQARLAACNYVAGVLSTIAAEVKYPDQAAAHAIGGDVKLRFLPGIPRIDLQRGESREYEMVGWVMADTLRDRKTRRMANGFEAELSRVANRALQRYPHPGGIPADTLIETTFTFGIQYQMR
;
A
#
# COMPACT_ATOMS: atom_id res chain seq x y z
N MET A 1 -40.87 52.40 19.74
CA MET A 1 -39.53 52.82 19.27
C MET A 1 -38.83 51.58 18.73
N ARG A 2 -38.37 51.65 17.47
CA ARG A 2 -37.73 50.56 16.70
C ARG A 2 -36.24 50.47 17.04
N ALA A 3 -35.68 49.25 17.08
CA ALA A 3 -34.29 48.87 16.79
C ALA A 3 -34.03 47.51 17.48
N LEU A 4 -33.38 46.49 16.92
CA LEU A 4 -32.81 46.23 15.60
C LEU A 4 -32.58 44.71 15.62
N THR A 5 -33.23 43.95 14.74
CA THR A 5 -33.06 42.50 14.61
C THR A 5 -31.77 42.23 13.83
N THR A 6 -30.74 41.71 14.51
CA THR A 6 -29.52 41.21 13.88
C THR A 6 -29.77 39.77 13.42
N ALA A 7 -29.95 39.59 12.11
CA ALA A 7 -30.06 38.29 11.48
C ALA A 7 -28.69 37.60 11.45
N PHE A 8 -28.54 36.49 12.18
CA PHE A 8 -27.41 35.57 12.03
C PHE A 8 -27.62 34.76 10.74
N LEU A 9 -26.86 35.11 9.70
CA LEU A 9 -26.77 34.35 8.47
C LEU A 9 -25.90 33.11 8.74
N MET A 10 -26.51 31.98 9.09
CA MET A 10 -25.81 30.69 9.08
C MET A 10 -25.55 30.31 7.62
N LEU A 11 -24.32 30.55 7.16
CA LEU A 11 -23.81 30.00 5.92
C LEU A 11 -23.64 28.49 6.12
N ALA A 12 -24.62 27.71 5.64
CA ALA A 12 -24.49 26.28 5.54
C ALA A 12 -23.37 25.96 4.54
N LEU A 13 -22.16 25.70 5.04
CA LEU A 13 -21.11 25.03 4.29
C LEU A 13 -21.63 23.61 4.00
N LEU A 14 -22.20 23.44 2.82
CA LEU A 14 -22.33 22.15 2.16
C LEU A 14 -20.92 21.59 2.00
N GLY A 15 -20.47 20.84 3.02
CA GLY A 15 -19.31 19.98 2.89
C GLY A 15 -19.58 19.05 1.71
N ALA A 16 -18.84 19.24 0.62
CA ALA A 16 -18.80 18.29 -0.46
C ALA A 16 -18.44 16.94 0.17
N ALA A 17 -19.39 16.00 0.14
CA ALA A 17 -19.11 14.63 0.49
C ALA A 17 -17.98 14.16 -0.44
N HIS A 18 -16.76 14.10 0.09
CA HIS A 18 -15.62 13.49 -0.58
C HIS A 18 -15.96 12.01 -0.71
N GLN A 19 -16.54 11.63 -1.85
CA GLN A 19 -16.65 10.23 -2.23
C GLN A 19 -15.22 9.75 -2.39
N ALA A 20 -14.75 8.97 -1.42
CA ALA A 20 -13.54 8.16 -1.55
C ALA A 20 -13.76 7.20 -2.72
N ALA A 21 -13.37 7.64 -3.91
CA ALA A 21 -13.52 6.87 -5.12
C ALA A 21 -12.32 5.92 -5.24
N ALA A 22 -12.61 4.62 -5.23
CA ALA A 22 -11.69 3.63 -5.79
C ALA A 22 -11.25 4.11 -7.19
N GLY A 23 -9.97 3.90 -7.52
CA GLY A 23 -9.25 4.56 -8.62
C GLY A 23 -10.05 4.87 -9.90
N THR A 24 -9.79 6.03 -10.47
CA THR A 24 -10.48 6.46 -11.69
C THR A 24 -9.73 5.93 -12.92
N ARG A 25 -10.46 5.57 -13.98
CA ARG A 25 -9.85 5.22 -15.28
C ARG A 25 -8.85 6.29 -15.74
N SER A 26 -9.14 7.57 -15.46
CA SER A 26 -8.28 8.70 -15.78
C SER A 26 -7.00 8.74 -14.94
N GLY A 27 -7.07 8.43 -13.65
CA GLY A 27 -5.90 8.35 -12.75
C GLY A 27 -4.94 7.23 -13.17
N ALA A 28 -5.47 6.06 -13.50
CA ALA A 28 -4.67 4.95 -14.03
C ALA A 28 -3.94 5.31 -15.35
N LEU A 29 -4.63 5.99 -16.28
CA LEU A 29 -4.02 6.46 -17.52
C LEU A 29 -2.94 7.53 -17.28
N ALA A 30 -3.15 8.42 -16.31
CA ALA A 30 -2.16 9.42 -15.93
C ALA A 30 -0.89 8.76 -15.37
N VAL A 31 -1.04 7.76 -14.48
CA VAL A 31 0.08 6.98 -13.93
C VAL A 31 0.85 6.26 -15.04
N ASP A 32 0.17 5.62 -15.99
CA ASP A 32 0.81 4.93 -17.11
C ASP A 32 1.62 5.91 -17.97
N ALA A 33 1.04 7.05 -18.33
CA ALA A 33 1.73 8.09 -19.09
C ALA A 33 2.99 8.61 -18.38
N ILE A 34 2.97 8.76 -17.05
CA ILE A 34 4.15 9.16 -16.27
C ILE A 34 5.20 8.04 -16.32
N ARG A 35 4.82 6.79 -16.10
CA ARG A 35 5.72 5.63 -16.13
C ARG A 35 6.38 5.43 -17.49
N VAL A 36 5.64 5.62 -18.58
CA VAL A 36 6.19 5.60 -19.95
C VAL A 36 7.29 6.66 -20.11
N SER A 37 7.07 7.87 -19.57
CA SER A 37 8.06 8.95 -19.63
C SER A 37 9.32 8.61 -18.82
N ILE A 38 9.15 8.03 -17.63
CA ILE A 38 10.24 7.55 -16.78
C ILE A 38 11.05 6.45 -17.51
N ALA A 39 10.37 5.48 -18.12
CA ALA A 39 11.01 4.38 -18.85
C ALA A 39 11.77 4.89 -20.09
N ALA A 40 11.28 5.95 -20.74
CA ALA A 40 11.96 6.64 -21.82
C ALA A 40 13.08 7.59 -21.34
N GLN A 41 13.35 7.66 -20.03
CA GLN A 41 14.29 8.59 -19.39
C GLN A 41 13.97 10.08 -19.65
N ASP A 42 12.73 10.40 -20.03
CA ASP A 42 12.27 11.78 -20.19
C ASP A 42 11.70 12.31 -18.88
N CYS A 43 12.60 12.70 -17.97
CA CYS A 43 12.21 13.20 -16.66
C CYS A 43 11.47 14.54 -16.72
N ARG A 44 11.71 15.37 -17.75
CA ARG A 44 10.96 16.61 -17.93
C ARG A 44 9.49 16.29 -18.20
N GLN A 45 9.22 15.43 -19.16
CA GLN A 45 7.87 15.01 -19.49
C GLN A 45 7.21 14.25 -18.35
N ALA A 46 7.94 13.39 -17.63
CA ALA A 46 7.43 12.71 -16.45
C ALA A 46 6.93 13.70 -15.38
N VAL A 47 7.73 14.73 -15.08
CA VAL A 47 7.37 15.76 -14.09
C VAL A 47 6.22 16.65 -14.58
N ASP A 48 6.17 17.00 -15.87
CA ASP A 48 5.06 17.79 -16.42
C ASP A 48 3.74 17.02 -16.36
N ARG A 49 3.76 15.72 -16.70
CA ARG A 49 2.60 14.82 -16.56
C ARG A 49 2.21 14.61 -15.10
N LEU A 50 3.20 14.47 -14.20
CA LEU A 50 2.96 14.37 -12.76
C LEU A 50 2.22 15.60 -12.24
N LYS A 51 2.70 16.82 -12.57
CA LYS A 51 2.03 18.07 -12.19
C LYS A 51 0.59 18.13 -12.68
N SER A 52 0.34 17.69 -13.93
CA SER A 52 -1.02 17.63 -14.46
C SER A 52 -1.90 16.67 -13.67
N GLY A 53 -1.41 15.46 -13.36
CA GLY A 53 -2.17 14.50 -12.57
C GLY A 53 -2.43 14.98 -11.13
N LEU A 54 -1.45 15.61 -10.50
CA LEU A 54 -1.59 16.22 -9.16
C LEU A 54 -2.62 17.35 -9.15
N LYS A 55 -2.68 18.18 -10.20
CA LYS A 55 -3.69 19.25 -10.34
C LYS A 55 -5.12 18.69 -10.42
N ASN A 56 -5.28 17.48 -10.95
CA ASN A 56 -6.56 16.79 -11.04
C ASN A 56 -6.86 15.92 -9.80
N GLU A 57 -5.98 15.95 -8.79
CA GLU A 57 -6.14 15.26 -7.51
C GLU A 57 -6.38 13.76 -7.63
N TYR A 58 -5.77 13.11 -8.63
CA TYR A 58 -5.90 11.67 -8.81
C TYR A 58 -5.19 10.91 -7.67
N PRO A 59 -5.91 10.06 -6.90
CA PRO A 59 -5.32 9.30 -5.79
C PRO A 59 -4.09 8.48 -6.19
N GLU A 60 -4.14 7.85 -7.37
CA GLU A 60 -3.06 7.01 -7.89
C GLU A 60 -1.82 7.83 -8.26
N VAL A 61 -2.03 9.08 -8.66
CA VAL A 61 -0.93 10.01 -8.95
C VAL A 61 -0.29 10.52 -7.66
N PHE A 62 -1.07 10.75 -6.59
CA PHE A 62 -0.48 11.01 -5.26
C PHE A 62 0.41 9.84 -4.82
N LEU A 63 -0.07 8.61 -4.94
CA LEU A 63 0.73 7.41 -4.61
C LEU A 63 2.03 7.34 -5.43
N LEU A 64 1.95 7.60 -6.74
CA LEU A 64 3.13 7.61 -7.61
C LEU A 64 4.08 8.76 -7.27
N ALA A 65 3.56 9.96 -6.99
CA ALA A 65 4.36 11.12 -6.59
C ALA A 65 5.16 10.81 -5.33
N GLY A 66 4.53 10.21 -4.32
CA GLY A 66 5.21 9.73 -3.12
C GLY A 66 6.37 8.79 -3.45
N SER A 67 6.14 7.79 -4.31
CA SER A 67 7.19 6.86 -4.75
C SER A 67 8.34 7.53 -5.49
N MET A 68 8.04 8.51 -6.36
CA MET A 68 9.06 9.28 -7.05
C MET A 68 9.94 10.07 -6.08
N TYR A 69 9.37 10.70 -5.06
CA TYR A 69 10.12 11.44 -4.04
C TYR A 69 10.84 10.52 -3.03
N GLU A 70 10.26 9.37 -2.66
CA GLU A 70 10.90 8.36 -1.80
C GLU A 70 12.20 7.84 -2.44
N ASN A 71 12.16 7.57 -3.74
CA ASN A 71 13.23 6.90 -4.47
C ASN A 71 14.11 7.84 -5.30
N GLY A 72 13.76 9.13 -5.40
CA GLY A 72 14.47 10.11 -6.23
C GLY A 72 14.35 9.85 -7.75
N ILE A 73 13.18 9.37 -8.20
CA ILE A 73 12.92 9.06 -9.61
C ILE A 73 12.46 10.33 -10.32
N CYS A 74 13.30 10.89 -11.21
CA CYS A 74 13.06 12.13 -11.94
C CYS A 74 12.81 13.40 -11.09
N VAL A 75 12.89 13.27 -9.77
CA VAL A 75 12.85 14.36 -8.78
C VAL A 75 13.95 14.12 -7.75
N ARG A 76 14.38 15.16 -7.04
CA ARG A 76 15.30 14.99 -5.92
C ARG A 76 14.60 14.20 -4.80
N ARG A 77 15.29 13.19 -4.25
CA ARG A 77 14.79 12.41 -3.11
C ARG A 77 14.42 13.33 -1.94
N ASP A 78 13.22 13.16 -1.40
CA ASP A 78 12.64 13.97 -0.32
C ASP A 78 11.59 13.13 0.42
N TRP A 79 11.95 12.57 1.58
CA TRP A 79 11.09 11.67 2.35
C TRP A 79 9.86 12.39 2.94
N ASP A 80 10.03 13.58 3.51
CA ASP A 80 8.93 14.33 4.12
C ASP A 80 7.85 14.69 3.08
N ARG A 81 8.30 15.03 1.86
CA ARG A 81 7.39 15.26 0.75
C ARG A 81 6.74 13.96 0.26
N ALA A 82 7.46 12.85 0.25
CA ALA A 82 6.89 11.55 -0.08
C ALA A 82 5.74 11.18 0.88
N VAL A 83 5.95 11.34 2.19
CA VAL A 83 4.93 11.15 3.22
C VAL A 83 3.70 12.01 2.95
N THR A 84 3.90 13.29 2.62
CA THR A 84 2.78 14.20 2.31
C THR A 84 1.91 13.65 1.19
N PHE A 85 2.51 13.17 0.09
CA PHE A 85 1.76 12.58 -1.02
C PHE A 85 1.14 11.22 -0.67
N TYR A 86 1.78 10.40 0.15
CA TYR A 86 1.18 9.14 0.58
C TYR A 86 -0.01 9.34 1.50
N VAL A 87 0.01 10.36 2.36
CA VAL A 87 -1.15 10.74 3.19
C VAL A 87 -2.30 11.18 2.28
N GLN A 88 -2.03 12.05 1.30
CA GLN A 88 -3.03 12.46 0.31
C GLN A 88 -3.62 11.27 -0.46
N ALA A 89 -2.78 10.31 -0.87
CA ALA A 89 -3.23 9.08 -1.52
C ALA A 89 -4.17 8.28 -0.61
N HIS A 90 -3.75 8.06 0.66
CA HIS A 90 -4.54 7.31 1.63
C HIS A 90 -5.90 7.97 1.91
N ASP A 91 -5.90 9.27 2.18
CA ASP A 91 -7.10 10.05 2.49
C ASP A 91 -8.07 10.11 1.28
N ALA A 92 -7.53 10.06 0.06
CA ALA A 92 -8.31 10.00 -1.17
C ALA A 92 -8.75 8.58 -1.57
N GLY A 93 -8.45 7.56 -0.74
CA GLY A 93 -8.93 6.18 -0.92
C GLY A 93 -7.89 5.18 -1.43
N GLU A 94 -6.68 5.61 -1.79
CA GLU A 94 -5.59 4.71 -2.16
C GLU A 94 -4.88 4.14 -0.93
N LYS A 95 -5.39 2.98 -0.49
CA LYS A 95 -5.01 2.32 0.76
C LYS A 95 -3.51 1.98 0.85
N ASP A 96 -2.85 1.80 -0.29
CA ASP A 96 -1.40 1.54 -0.37
C ASP A 96 -0.57 2.68 0.23
N GLY A 97 -1.11 3.90 0.29
CA GLY A 97 -0.43 5.05 0.93
C GLY A 97 -0.04 4.74 2.37
N ALA A 98 -0.93 4.11 3.15
CA ALA A 98 -0.62 3.73 4.53
C ALA A 98 0.53 2.72 4.62
N ALA A 99 0.58 1.75 3.71
CA ALA A 99 1.65 0.76 3.67
C ALA A 99 2.99 1.38 3.25
N ARG A 100 2.99 2.35 2.32
CA ARG A 100 4.20 3.11 1.96
C ARG A 100 4.74 3.91 3.13
N ILE A 101 3.86 4.59 3.88
CA ILE A 101 4.26 5.38 5.05
C ILE A 101 4.84 4.48 6.14
N ALA A 102 4.16 3.37 6.46
CA ALA A 102 4.63 2.40 7.44
C ALA A 102 6.00 1.82 7.07
N ALA A 103 6.17 1.40 5.81
CA ALA A 103 7.43 0.86 5.30
C ALA A 103 8.56 1.88 5.38
N GLY A 104 8.29 3.15 5.02
CA GLY A 104 9.31 4.19 5.02
C GLY A 104 9.70 4.67 6.41
N TYR A 105 8.78 4.76 7.37
CA TYR A 105 9.13 5.08 8.76
C TYR A 105 9.81 3.93 9.49
N ALA A 106 9.59 2.68 9.07
CA ALA A 106 10.34 1.55 9.61
C ALA A 106 11.79 1.51 9.10
N ASP A 107 12.08 2.18 7.98
CA ASP A 107 13.37 2.15 7.28
C ASP A 107 14.37 3.15 7.91
N PRO A 108 15.51 2.69 8.43
CA PRO A 108 16.54 3.58 8.97
C PRO A 108 17.04 4.63 7.97
N ALA A 109 16.98 4.36 6.65
CA ALA A 109 17.43 5.29 5.60
C ALA A 109 16.59 6.56 5.50
N ASN A 110 15.38 6.56 6.07
CA ASN A 110 14.47 7.70 6.11
C ASN A 110 14.43 8.39 7.48
N GLY A 111 15.26 7.97 8.44
CA GLY A 111 15.18 8.42 9.83
C GLY A 111 14.00 7.75 10.53
N ALA A 112 14.23 6.51 10.97
CA ALA A 112 13.15 5.65 11.46
C ALA A 112 12.33 6.30 12.59
N ASP A 113 11.01 6.21 12.47
CA ASP A 113 10.04 6.55 13.51
C ASP A 113 9.18 5.32 13.80
N VAL A 114 9.55 4.59 14.86
CA VAL A 114 8.89 3.34 15.23
C VAL A 114 7.41 3.56 15.57
N ALA A 115 7.06 4.69 16.18
CA ALA A 115 5.67 4.95 16.54
C ALA A 115 4.82 5.20 15.30
N ALA A 116 5.31 6.03 14.38
CA ALA A 116 4.64 6.28 13.11
C ALA A 116 4.57 5.01 12.24
N ALA A 117 5.66 4.23 12.17
CA ALA A 117 5.69 2.97 11.45
C ALA A 117 4.59 2.02 11.93
N LEU A 118 4.49 1.80 13.24
CA LEU A 118 3.48 0.93 13.84
C LEU A 118 2.06 1.49 13.67
N TRP A 119 1.86 2.80 13.82
CA TRP A 119 0.56 3.46 13.65
C TRP A 119 0.01 3.23 12.24
N TRP A 120 0.83 3.49 11.23
CA TRP A 120 0.45 3.31 9.84
C TRP A 120 0.33 1.84 9.47
N ALA A 121 1.21 0.98 10.00
CA ALA A 121 1.15 -0.45 9.75
C ALA A 121 -0.17 -1.06 10.27
N MET A 122 -0.72 -0.59 11.39
CA MET A 122 -2.04 -1.03 11.89
C MET A 122 -3.21 -0.76 10.94
N LYS A 123 -3.04 0.18 10.01
CA LYS A 123 -4.01 0.48 8.93
C LYS A 123 -3.82 -0.44 7.72
N THR A 124 -2.80 -1.29 7.72
CA THR A 124 -2.49 -2.26 6.65
C THR A 124 -2.95 -3.67 7.04
N PRO A 125 -3.77 -4.35 6.21
CA PRO A 125 -4.33 -5.66 6.54
C PRO A 125 -3.32 -6.75 6.98
N PRO A 126 -2.11 -6.86 6.37
CA PRO A 126 -1.17 -7.92 6.75
C PRO A 126 -0.54 -7.78 8.14
N PHE A 127 -0.57 -6.58 8.75
CA PHE A 127 0.20 -6.29 9.97
C PHE A 127 -0.49 -6.68 11.28
N ARG A 128 -1.68 -7.29 11.25
CA ARG A 128 -2.41 -7.69 12.47
C ARG A 128 -1.82 -8.96 13.10
N SER A 129 -0.59 -8.87 13.60
CA SER A 129 0.13 -9.97 14.25
C SER A 129 -0.01 -9.91 15.78
N GLY A 130 -0.13 -11.08 16.42
CA GLY A 130 -0.47 -11.18 17.86
C GLY A 130 0.52 -10.47 18.79
N ALA A 131 1.83 -10.73 18.67
CA ALA A 131 2.85 -10.14 19.54
C ALA A 131 2.96 -8.60 19.40
N CYS A 132 2.54 -8.06 18.25
CA CYS A 132 2.48 -6.63 17.99
C CYS A 132 1.07 -6.06 18.16
N GLY A 133 0.15 -6.82 18.75
CA GLY A 133 -1.22 -6.40 18.99
C GLY A 133 -1.31 -5.21 19.95
N MET A 134 -2.24 -4.30 19.64
CA MET A 134 -2.57 -3.10 20.40
C MET A 134 -4.05 -3.15 20.83
N PRO A 135 -4.41 -2.60 22.00
CA PRO A 135 -5.81 -2.39 22.38
C PRO A 135 -6.54 -1.55 21.32
N LYS A 136 -7.83 -1.83 21.07
CA LYS A 136 -8.61 -1.11 20.05
C LYS A 136 -8.67 0.39 20.36
N GLU A 137 -8.80 0.72 21.64
CA GLU A 137 -8.86 2.08 22.17
C GLU A 137 -7.55 2.84 21.89
N ALA A 138 -6.41 2.16 21.91
CA ALA A 138 -5.11 2.74 21.56
C ALA A 138 -4.99 2.94 20.04
N THR A 139 -5.50 2.01 19.22
CA THR A 139 -5.46 2.16 17.75
C THR A 139 -6.41 3.22 17.19
N ALA A 140 -7.35 3.72 18.00
CA ALA A 140 -8.33 4.73 17.60
C ALA A 140 -7.85 6.18 17.82
N ASP A 141 -6.80 6.39 18.61
CA ASP A 141 -6.34 7.71 19.04
C ASP A 141 -4.80 7.78 19.04
N PRO A 142 -4.17 8.72 18.31
CA PRO A 142 -2.71 8.80 18.19
C PRO A 142 -1.99 8.97 19.53
N ASP A 143 -2.54 9.77 20.45
CA ASP A 143 -1.89 10.05 21.73
C ASP A 143 -1.92 8.82 22.64
N ARG A 144 -3.05 8.10 22.68
CA ARG A 144 -3.18 6.82 23.37
C ARG A 144 -2.29 5.76 22.75
N PHE A 145 -2.15 5.75 21.42
CA PHE A 145 -1.24 4.83 20.73
C PHE A 145 0.21 5.04 21.19
N VAL A 146 0.68 6.28 21.18
CA VAL A 146 2.04 6.61 21.62
C VAL A 146 2.22 6.34 23.12
N ALA A 147 1.21 6.62 23.94
CA ALA A 147 1.25 6.31 25.38
C ALA A 147 1.37 4.80 25.64
N GLU A 148 0.62 3.98 24.91
CA GLU A 148 0.69 2.52 25.00
C GLU A 148 2.08 2.02 24.57
N LEU A 149 2.63 2.50 23.45
CA LEU A 149 3.96 2.09 22.99
C LEU A 149 5.08 2.41 23.99
N LYS A 150 4.95 3.47 24.78
CA LYS A 150 5.92 3.81 25.85
C LYS A 150 5.98 2.76 26.97
N THR A 151 4.95 1.93 27.11
CA THR A 151 4.92 0.85 28.09
C THR A 151 5.62 -0.42 27.58
N TRP A 152 5.93 -0.50 26.29
CA TRP A 152 6.47 -1.71 25.67
C TRP A 152 7.98 -1.85 25.91
N PRO A 153 8.48 -3.09 26.10
CA PRO A 153 9.91 -3.35 26.09
C PRO A 153 10.54 -2.94 24.75
N GLN A 154 11.76 -2.39 24.79
CA GLN A 154 12.50 -1.99 23.58
C GLN A 154 12.68 -3.14 22.58
N ALA A 155 12.90 -4.37 23.07
CA ALA A 155 12.99 -5.56 22.22
C ALA A 155 11.67 -5.83 21.45
N ARG A 156 10.51 -5.59 22.08
CA ARG A 156 9.19 -5.73 21.43
C ARG A 156 9.01 -4.65 20.37
N LEU A 157 9.37 -3.40 20.68
CA LEU A 157 9.30 -2.29 19.71
C LEU A 157 10.17 -2.57 18.49
N ALA A 158 11.41 -3.03 18.68
CA ALA A 158 12.31 -3.37 17.59
C ALA A 158 11.78 -4.53 16.73
N ALA A 159 11.30 -5.61 17.37
CA ALA A 159 10.68 -6.74 16.67
C ALA A 159 9.45 -6.31 15.85
N CYS A 160 8.57 -5.50 16.44
CA CYS A 160 7.36 -5.04 15.76
C CYS A 160 7.65 -4.04 14.65
N ASN A 161 8.66 -3.18 14.80
CA ASN A 161 9.10 -2.29 13.73
C ASN A 161 9.66 -3.07 12.53
N TYR A 162 10.46 -4.11 12.79
CA TYR A 162 10.98 -5.00 11.74
C TYR A 162 9.85 -5.72 11.00
N VAL A 163 8.90 -6.30 11.74
CA VAL A 163 7.71 -6.95 11.15
C VAL A 163 6.87 -5.95 10.35
N ALA A 164 6.69 -4.73 10.87
CA ALA A 164 5.94 -3.66 10.21
C ALA A 164 6.58 -3.30 8.87
N GLY A 165 7.88 -3.01 8.87
CA GLY A 165 8.62 -2.68 7.67
C GLY A 165 8.50 -3.75 6.58
N VAL A 166 8.77 -5.01 6.95
CA VAL A 166 8.75 -6.13 5.99
C VAL A 166 7.35 -6.32 5.39
N LEU A 167 6.32 -6.43 6.24
CA LEU A 167 4.96 -6.69 5.77
C LEU A 167 4.35 -5.50 5.04
N SER A 168 4.64 -4.26 5.47
CA SER A 168 4.16 -3.06 4.79
C SER A 168 4.88 -2.83 3.45
N THR A 169 6.17 -3.16 3.32
CA THR A 169 6.84 -3.15 2.01
C THR A 169 6.18 -4.11 1.04
N ILE A 170 5.92 -5.34 1.50
CA ILE A 170 5.22 -6.34 0.69
C ILE A 170 3.85 -5.81 0.31
N ALA A 171 3.04 -5.34 1.26
CA ALA A 171 1.72 -4.78 0.98
C ALA A 171 1.75 -3.61 -0.01
N ALA A 172 2.75 -2.73 0.07
CA ALA A 172 2.84 -1.51 -0.73
C ALA A 172 3.40 -1.72 -2.16
N GLU A 173 4.16 -2.79 -2.38
CA GLU A 173 4.78 -3.11 -3.68
C GLU A 173 4.07 -4.23 -4.43
N VAL A 174 3.22 -4.97 -3.72
CA VAL A 174 2.48 -6.10 -4.25
C VAL A 174 1.03 -5.69 -4.50
N LYS A 175 0.77 -5.12 -5.68
CA LYS A 175 -0.58 -4.72 -6.15
C LYS A 175 -1.41 -5.91 -6.64
N TYR A 176 -1.82 -6.80 -5.73
CA TYR A 176 -2.83 -7.84 -6.01
C TYR A 176 -4.14 -7.46 -5.30
N PRO A 177 -5.32 -7.58 -5.96
CA PRO A 177 -5.65 -8.39 -7.15
C PRO A 177 -5.76 -7.65 -8.50
N ASP A 178 -5.34 -6.38 -8.63
CA ASP A 178 -5.52 -5.58 -9.86
C ASP A 178 -4.96 -6.26 -11.12
N GLN A 179 -3.82 -6.96 -11.01
CA GLN A 179 -3.22 -7.70 -12.13
C GLN A 179 -3.97 -9.00 -12.49
N ALA A 180 -4.67 -9.61 -11.54
CA ALA A 180 -5.40 -10.86 -11.75
C ALA A 180 -6.73 -10.62 -12.48
N ALA A 181 -7.39 -9.51 -12.19
CA ALA A 181 -8.58 -9.06 -12.91
C ALA A 181 -8.29 -8.76 -14.39
N ALA A 182 -7.13 -8.17 -14.71
CA ALA A 182 -6.71 -7.89 -16.08
C ALA A 182 -6.49 -9.14 -16.94
N HIS A 183 -6.35 -10.32 -16.33
CA HIS A 183 -5.99 -11.56 -17.01
C HIS A 183 -6.94 -12.74 -16.73
N ALA A 184 -8.07 -12.51 -16.03
CA ALA A 184 -9.10 -13.50 -15.73
C ALA A 184 -8.61 -14.74 -14.93
N ILE A 185 -7.62 -14.56 -14.06
CA ILE A 185 -7.03 -15.65 -13.26
C ILE A 185 -7.44 -15.46 -11.79
N GLY A 186 -7.81 -16.55 -11.12
CA GLY A 186 -7.97 -16.59 -9.66
C GLY A 186 -7.04 -17.58 -8.98
N GLY A 187 -6.80 -17.36 -7.70
CA GLY A 187 -6.06 -18.26 -6.85
C GLY A 187 -5.69 -17.60 -5.54
N ASP A 188 -4.93 -18.32 -4.74
CA ASP A 188 -4.37 -17.81 -3.50
C ASP A 188 -2.88 -18.18 -3.38
N VAL A 189 -2.11 -17.25 -2.82
CA VAL A 189 -0.75 -17.51 -2.38
C VAL A 189 -0.66 -17.16 -0.90
N LYS A 190 -0.33 -18.17 -0.11
CA LYS A 190 -0.07 -18.00 1.31
C LYS A 190 1.39 -17.62 1.51
N LEU A 191 1.60 -16.45 2.08
CA LEU A 191 2.90 -15.99 2.54
C LEU A 191 3.10 -16.41 3.99
N ARG A 192 4.21 -17.10 4.25
CA ARG A 192 4.64 -17.56 5.57
C ARG A 192 5.92 -16.84 5.94
N PHE A 193 5.80 -15.83 6.79
CA PHE A 193 6.93 -15.06 7.29
C PHE A 193 7.39 -15.63 8.63
N LEU A 194 8.65 -16.05 8.69
CA LEU A 194 9.36 -16.44 9.89
C LEU A 194 10.23 -15.24 10.32
N PRO A 195 9.73 -14.31 11.14
CA PRO A 195 10.52 -13.13 11.50
C PRO A 195 11.75 -13.45 12.34
N GLY A 196 11.79 -14.56 13.10
CA GLY A 196 12.95 -14.93 13.92
C GLY A 196 14.12 -15.55 13.15
N ILE A 197 13.85 -16.04 11.95
CA ILE A 197 14.87 -16.47 10.99
C ILE A 197 14.48 -15.77 9.69
N PRO A 198 15.05 -14.59 9.34
CA PRO A 198 14.53 -13.66 8.34
C PRO A 198 14.27 -14.32 6.97
N ARG A 199 13.10 -14.95 6.85
CA ARG A 199 12.76 -15.90 5.80
C ARG A 199 11.28 -15.79 5.53
N ILE A 200 10.95 -15.75 4.25
CA ILE A 200 9.59 -15.78 3.76
C ILE A 200 9.47 -16.98 2.83
N ASP A 201 8.56 -17.88 3.15
CA ASP A 201 8.17 -18.98 2.29
C ASP A 201 6.84 -18.65 1.62
N LEU A 202 6.74 -18.96 0.32
CA LEU A 202 5.49 -18.86 -0.42
C LEU A 202 4.91 -20.25 -0.59
N GLN A 203 3.67 -20.43 -0.16
CA GLN A 203 2.88 -21.64 -0.39
C GLN A 203 1.80 -21.32 -1.41
N ARG A 204 1.86 -21.99 -2.56
CA ARG A 204 0.85 -21.90 -3.60
C ARG A 204 -0.43 -22.61 -3.14
N GLY A 205 -1.57 -21.92 -3.23
CA GLY A 205 -2.90 -22.50 -3.07
C GLY A 205 -3.49 -23.02 -4.39
N GLU A 206 -4.80 -23.17 -4.45
CA GLU A 206 -5.47 -23.66 -5.68
C GLU A 206 -5.69 -22.51 -6.66
N SER A 207 -5.10 -22.59 -7.86
CA SER A 207 -5.43 -21.67 -8.95
C SER A 207 -6.74 -22.09 -9.64
N ARG A 208 -7.66 -21.16 -9.86
CA ARG A 208 -8.91 -21.38 -10.59
C ARG A 208 -8.96 -20.49 -11.84
N GLU A 209 -9.33 -21.09 -12.96
CA GLU A 209 -9.65 -20.36 -14.19
C GLU A 209 -11.12 -19.93 -14.14
N TYR A 210 -11.42 -18.68 -14.46
CA TYR A 210 -12.80 -18.21 -14.62
C TYR A 210 -13.15 -18.14 -16.10
N GLU A 211 -14.20 -18.83 -16.53
CA GLU A 211 -14.81 -18.59 -17.83
C GLU A 211 -15.46 -17.20 -17.83
N MET A 212 -14.97 -16.30 -18.68
CA MET A 212 -15.61 -15.00 -18.89
C MET A 212 -16.79 -15.15 -19.85
N VAL A 213 -17.94 -15.53 -19.31
CA VAL A 213 -19.17 -15.69 -20.09
C VAL A 213 -19.62 -14.31 -20.61
N GLY A 214 -19.65 -14.12 -21.94
CA GLY A 214 -20.16 -12.91 -22.61
C GLY A 214 -19.12 -12.04 -23.33
N TRP A 215 -17.82 -12.31 -23.19
CA TRP A 215 -16.75 -11.65 -23.96
C TRP A 215 -16.30 -12.56 -25.10
N VAL A 216 -16.90 -12.44 -26.29
CA VAL A 216 -16.41 -13.14 -27.49
C VAL A 216 -15.59 -12.17 -28.35
N MET A 217 -14.26 -12.29 -28.25
CA MET A 217 -13.35 -11.96 -29.34
C MET A 217 -12.54 -13.24 -29.64
N ALA A 218 -12.62 -13.73 -30.87
CA ALA A 218 -11.99 -14.99 -31.30
C ALA A 218 -10.46 -14.99 -31.16
N ASP A 219 -9.85 -13.81 -31.02
CA ASP A 219 -8.41 -13.61 -30.92
C ASP A 219 -7.88 -13.81 -29.49
N THR A 220 -8.76 -13.74 -28.48
CA THR A 220 -8.42 -13.89 -27.04
C THR A 220 -8.30 -15.35 -26.56
N LEU A 221 -8.63 -16.34 -27.40
CA LEU A 221 -8.46 -17.77 -27.07
C LEU A 221 -7.05 -18.30 -27.37
N ARG A 222 -6.24 -17.52 -28.10
CA ARG A 222 -4.87 -17.90 -28.47
C ARG A 222 -3.86 -17.30 -27.49
N ASP A 223 -3.74 -17.96 -26.35
CA ASP A 223 -2.47 -18.54 -25.85
C ASP A 223 -2.55 -18.64 -24.32
N ARG A 224 -2.91 -19.84 -23.87
CA ARG A 224 -2.91 -20.29 -22.47
C ARG A 224 -1.50 -20.13 -21.89
N LYS A 225 -1.16 -18.95 -21.39
CA LYS A 225 0.06 -18.63 -20.63
C LYS A 225 -0.21 -18.53 -19.12
N THR A 226 -1.28 -19.13 -18.63
CA THR A 226 -1.73 -19.08 -17.22
C THR A 226 -0.66 -19.54 -16.23
N ARG A 227 0.04 -20.65 -16.50
CA ARG A 227 1.17 -21.12 -15.66
C ARG A 227 2.36 -20.15 -15.66
N ARG A 228 2.68 -19.52 -16.80
CA ARG A 228 3.78 -18.56 -16.90
C ARG A 228 3.47 -17.28 -16.11
N MET A 229 2.20 -16.85 -16.08
CA MET A 229 1.76 -15.68 -15.30
C MET A 229 1.73 -15.95 -13.79
N ALA A 230 1.20 -17.11 -13.36
CA ALA A 230 1.25 -17.52 -11.94
C ALA A 230 2.70 -17.66 -11.43
N ASN A 231 3.61 -18.19 -12.26
CA ASN A 231 5.04 -18.24 -11.93
C ASN A 231 5.67 -16.83 -11.89
N GLY A 232 5.21 -15.90 -12.73
CA GLY A 232 5.63 -14.50 -12.72
C GLY A 232 5.22 -13.77 -11.44
N PHE A 233 4.01 -14.04 -10.94
CA PHE A 233 3.53 -13.54 -9.65
C PHE A 233 4.46 -13.94 -8.52
N GLU A 234 4.76 -15.24 -8.42
CA GLU A 234 5.56 -15.78 -7.33
C GLU A 234 6.97 -15.26 -7.40
N ALA A 235 7.54 -15.18 -8.60
CA ALA A 235 8.84 -14.57 -8.81
C ALA A 235 8.85 -13.11 -8.34
N GLU A 236 7.81 -12.33 -8.64
CA GLU A 236 7.72 -10.93 -8.18
C GLU A 236 7.55 -10.83 -6.67
N LEU A 237 6.64 -11.62 -6.08
CA LEU A 237 6.43 -11.64 -4.63
C LEU A 237 7.70 -12.09 -3.90
N SER A 238 8.39 -13.13 -4.38
CA SER A 238 9.70 -13.54 -3.85
C SER A 238 10.74 -12.42 -4.00
N ARG A 239 10.75 -11.71 -5.12
CA ARG A 239 11.66 -10.58 -5.35
C ARG A 239 11.40 -9.45 -4.36
N VAL A 240 10.14 -9.08 -4.13
CA VAL A 240 9.74 -8.07 -3.14
C VAL A 240 10.07 -8.54 -1.73
N ALA A 241 9.70 -9.77 -1.37
CA ALA A 241 9.96 -10.36 -0.06
C ALA A 241 11.46 -10.36 0.27
N ASN A 242 12.31 -10.79 -0.67
CA ASN A 242 13.76 -10.79 -0.46
C ASN A 242 14.32 -9.37 -0.30
N ARG A 243 13.85 -8.39 -1.08
CA ARG A 243 14.23 -6.98 -0.88
C ARG A 243 13.76 -6.45 0.47
N ALA A 244 12.54 -6.77 0.88
CA ALA A 244 11.99 -6.34 2.16
C ALA A 244 12.83 -6.89 3.33
N LEU A 245 13.18 -8.18 3.31
CA LEU A 245 14.06 -8.78 4.32
C LEU A 245 15.45 -8.14 4.39
N GLN A 246 15.97 -7.64 3.27
CA GLN A 246 17.26 -6.94 3.22
C GLN A 246 17.17 -5.46 3.62
N ARG A 247 16.01 -4.83 3.41
CA ARG A 247 15.77 -3.41 3.68
C ARG A 247 15.80 -3.08 5.18
N TYR A 248 15.30 -3.99 6.02
CA TYR A 248 15.16 -3.75 7.46
C TYR A 248 16.17 -4.54 8.28
N PRO A 249 16.95 -3.89 9.17
CA PRO A 249 17.85 -4.61 10.07
C PRO A 249 17.07 -5.57 10.98
N HIS A 250 17.52 -6.82 11.04
CA HIS A 250 16.92 -7.82 11.92
C HIS A 250 17.29 -7.54 13.38
N PRO A 251 16.33 -7.37 14.31
CA PRO A 251 16.60 -6.89 15.66
C PRO A 251 17.16 -7.96 16.61
N GLY A 252 17.12 -9.25 16.22
CA GLY A 252 17.43 -10.36 17.11
C GLY A 252 16.35 -10.57 18.18
N GLY A 253 16.48 -11.63 18.98
CA GLY A 253 15.57 -11.89 20.11
C GLY A 253 14.13 -12.27 19.75
N ILE A 254 13.79 -12.36 18.46
CA ILE A 254 12.52 -12.91 17.99
C ILE A 254 12.63 -14.45 18.01
N PRO A 255 11.69 -15.18 18.65
CA PRO A 255 11.70 -16.64 18.64
C PRO A 255 11.70 -17.19 17.21
N ALA A 256 12.55 -18.18 16.95
CA ALA A 256 12.78 -18.75 15.62
C ALA A 256 11.53 -19.41 15.01
N ASP A 257 10.61 -19.87 15.86
CA ASP A 257 9.34 -20.49 15.52
C ASP A 257 8.17 -19.50 15.38
N THR A 258 8.42 -18.20 15.60
CA THR A 258 7.43 -17.15 15.34
C THR A 258 7.03 -17.22 13.87
N LEU A 259 5.73 -17.37 13.62
CA LEU A 259 5.18 -17.48 12.27
C LEU A 259 4.06 -16.46 12.09
N ILE A 260 4.15 -15.68 11.02
CA ILE A 260 3.09 -14.79 10.55
C ILE A 260 2.65 -15.30 9.19
N GLU A 261 1.38 -15.68 9.09
CA GLU A 261 0.78 -16.13 7.84
C GLU A 261 -0.18 -15.07 7.31
N THR A 262 -0.11 -14.81 6.01
CA THR A 262 -1.11 -14.01 5.32
C THR A 262 -1.43 -14.65 3.97
N THR A 263 -2.71 -14.68 3.62
CA THR A 263 -3.16 -15.25 2.35
C THR A 263 -3.50 -14.12 1.41
N PHE A 264 -2.79 -14.05 0.30
CA PHE A 264 -3.13 -13.17 -0.81
C PHE A 264 -4.09 -13.91 -1.73
N THR A 265 -5.36 -13.57 -1.67
CA THR A 265 -6.37 -14.07 -2.61
C THR A 265 -6.47 -13.12 -3.79
N PHE A 266 -6.43 -13.68 -5.00
CA PHE A 266 -6.67 -12.96 -6.23
C PHE A 266 -7.75 -13.67 -7.05
N GLY A 267 -8.57 -12.91 -7.76
CA GLY A 267 -9.67 -13.44 -8.54
C GLY A 267 -10.58 -12.34 -9.05
N ILE A 268 -11.48 -12.72 -9.96
CA ILE A 268 -12.49 -11.80 -10.47
C ILE A 268 -13.55 -11.62 -9.38
N GLN A 269 -13.53 -10.48 -8.68
CA GLN A 269 -14.70 -10.04 -7.92
C GLN A 269 -15.73 -9.51 -8.90
N TYR A 270 -16.72 -10.33 -9.27
CA TYR A 270 -17.93 -9.82 -9.89
C TYR A 270 -18.64 -8.95 -8.86
N GLN A 271 -18.43 -7.63 -8.91
CA GLN A 271 -19.35 -6.71 -8.25
C GLN A 271 -20.66 -6.77 -9.03
N MET A 272 -21.55 -7.67 -8.61
CA MET A 272 -22.97 -7.54 -8.93
C MET A 272 -23.45 -6.27 -8.23
N ARG A 273 -23.55 -5.18 -9.00
CA ARG A 273 -24.39 -4.04 -8.63
C ARG A 273 -25.85 -4.41 -8.83
#